data_AF-A0A2S8GSW5-F1
#
_entry.id   AF-A0A2S8GSW5-F1
#
_cell.length_a   1.000
_cell.length_b   1.000
_cell.length_c   1.000
_cell.angle_alpha   90.00
_cell.angle_beta   90.00
_cell.angle_gamma   90.00
#
_symmetry.space_group_name_H-M   'P 1'
#
loop_
_entity.id
_entity.type
_entity.pdbx_description
1 polymer ?
#
loop_
_entity_poly.entity_id
_entity_poly.type
_entity_poly.pdbx_seq_one_letter_code
_entity_poly.pdbx_strand_id
1 'polypeptide(L)'
;MDPNDIEFLLNQAQAALASLESPTEMAPDASLFQLRDFGGAPASTNKTTIDLVRDVELDVKIELGRTHMHLEEVLKMNKGSVVALDKLAGDPVDIYVNGRMIARGEVLVLNDNFCVRIAELIVGDGIE
;
A
#
# COMPACT_ATOMS: atom_id res chain seq x y z
N MET A 1 27.71 -63.15 -35.63
CA MET A 1 28.36 -62.02 -34.94
C MET A 1 29.73 -62.51 -34.55
N ASP A 2 30.74 -62.03 -35.26
CA ASP A 2 32.10 -62.53 -35.10
C ASP A 2 32.70 -61.92 -33.81
N PRO A 3 33.43 -62.70 -32.99
CA PRO A 3 34.00 -62.20 -31.73
C PRO A 3 34.88 -60.95 -31.89
N ASN A 4 35.47 -60.77 -33.07
CA ASN A 4 36.35 -59.65 -33.40
C ASN A 4 35.59 -58.31 -33.57
N ASP A 5 34.30 -58.34 -33.93
CA ASP A 5 33.50 -57.11 -34.09
C ASP A 5 33.19 -56.46 -32.75
N ILE A 6 33.01 -57.28 -31.70
CA ILE A 6 32.71 -56.81 -30.33
C ILE A 6 33.95 -56.13 -29.74
N GLU A 7 35.14 -56.68 -29.99
CA GLU A 7 36.41 -56.12 -29.53
C GLU A 7 36.71 -54.78 -30.20
N PHE A 8 36.40 -54.65 -31.49
CA PHE A 8 36.54 -53.40 -32.24
C PHE A 8 35.63 -52.28 -31.67
N LEU A 9 34.37 -52.60 -31.37
CA LEU A 9 33.41 -51.64 -30.80
C LEU A 9 33.78 -51.23 -29.36
N LEU A 10 34.30 -52.16 -28.56
CA LEU A 10 34.75 -51.86 -27.19
C LEU A 10 35.98 -50.94 -27.18
N ASN A 11 36.94 -51.18 -28.08
CA ASN A 11 38.11 -50.32 -28.21
C ASN A 11 37.73 -48.91 -28.68
N GLN A 12 36.77 -48.81 -29.61
CA GLN A 12 36.26 -47.52 -30.09
C GLN A 12 35.51 -46.74 -28.99
N ALA A 13 34.74 -47.43 -28.14
CA ALA A 13 34.05 -46.81 -27.01
C ALA A 13 35.01 -46.32 -25.92
N GLN A 14 36.07 -47.09 -25.61
CA GLN A 14 37.08 -46.69 -24.63
C GLN A 14 37.88 -45.46 -25.08
N ALA A 15 38.23 -45.37 -26.36
CA ALA A 15 38.94 -44.21 -26.90
C ALA A 15 38.11 -42.91 -26.79
N ALA A 16 36.78 -42.98 -26.98
CA ALA A 16 35.90 -41.83 -26.87
C ALA A 16 35.73 -41.33 -25.41
N LEU A 17 35.74 -42.25 -24.44
CA LEU A 17 35.66 -41.91 -23.02
C LEU A 17 36.96 -41.26 -22.50
N ALA A 18 38.12 -41.75 -22.95
CA ALA A 18 39.42 -41.18 -22.56
C ALA A 18 39.59 -39.71 -23.02
N SER A 19 38.97 -39.32 -24.14
CA SER A 19 38.95 -37.92 -24.60
C SER A 19 38.05 -36.99 -23.77
N LEU A 20 37.21 -37.50 -22.87
CA LEU A 20 36.32 -36.71 -22.00
C LEU A 20 36.88 -36.50 -20.58
N GLU A 21 37.92 -37.27 -20.19
CA GLU A 21 38.59 -37.15 -18.89
C GLU A 21 39.78 -36.17 -18.90
N SER A 22 40.09 -35.58 -20.06
CA SER A 22 40.94 -34.39 -20.07
C SER A 22 40.11 -33.25 -19.45
N PRO A 23 40.49 -32.70 -18.28
CA PRO A 23 39.79 -31.53 -17.77
C PRO A 23 39.95 -30.47 -18.86
N THR A 24 38.84 -30.06 -19.47
CA THR A 24 38.82 -28.92 -20.38
C THR A 24 39.49 -27.77 -19.63
N GLU A 25 40.74 -27.46 -20.00
CA GLU A 25 41.45 -26.32 -19.49
C GLU A 25 40.58 -25.11 -19.85
N MET A 26 39.86 -24.62 -18.84
CA MET A 26 39.17 -23.36 -18.91
C MET A 26 40.21 -22.34 -19.36
N ALA A 27 39.94 -21.66 -20.48
CA ALA A 27 40.86 -20.65 -21.00
C ALA A 27 41.32 -19.73 -19.85
N PRO A 28 42.60 -19.33 -19.79
CA PRO A 28 43.19 -18.66 -18.63
C PRO A 28 42.58 -17.29 -18.30
N ASP A 29 41.60 -16.83 -19.07
CA ASP A 29 40.85 -15.59 -18.86
C ASP A 29 39.31 -15.79 -18.85
N ALA A 30 38.84 -17.02 -18.64
CA ALA A 30 37.42 -17.29 -18.44
C ALA A 30 36.99 -16.83 -17.03
N SER A 31 36.88 -15.51 -16.86
CA SER A 31 36.31 -14.90 -15.66
C SER A 31 34.82 -15.21 -15.59
N LEU A 32 34.43 -16.02 -14.61
CA LEU A 32 33.03 -16.35 -14.33
C LEU A 32 32.27 -15.05 -14.02
N PHE A 33 31.22 -14.75 -14.79
CA PHE A 33 30.41 -13.55 -14.59
C PHE A 33 29.80 -13.59 -13.18
N GLN A 34 30.39 -12.85 -12.25
CA GLN A 34 29.79 -12.58 -10.96
C GLN A 34 28.70 -11.54 -11.18
N LEU A 35 27.47 -12.03 -11.24
CA LEU A 35 26.26 -11.25 -11.06
C LEU A 35 26.44 -10.37 -9.83
N ARG A 36 26.68 -9.07 -10.09
CA ARG A 36 26.78 -8.06 -9.05
C ARG A 36 25.43 -8.06 -8.36
N ASP A 37 25.46 -8.24 -7.05
CA ASP A 37 24.27 -8.09 -6.23
C ASP A 37 23.84 -6.63 -6.40
N PHE A 38 22.80 -6.41 -7.21
CA PHE A 38 22.16 -5.12 -7.31
C PHE A 38 21.36 -4.99 -6.02
N GLY A 39 22.08 -4.66 -4.94
CA GLY A 39 21.52 -4.06 -3.75
C GLY A 39 20.96 -2.70 -4.16
N GLY A 40 19.82 -2.74 -4.84
CA GLY A 40 18.97 -1.59 -5.02
C GLY A 40 18.77 -1.02 -3.63
N ALA A 41 18.96 0.30 -3.51
CA ALA A 41 18.54 1.03 -2.33
C ALA A 41 17.18 0.48 -1.90
N PRO A 42 16.95 0.21 -0.59
CA PRO A 42 15.70 -0.39 -0.14
C PRO A 42 14.59 0.40 -0.81
N ALA A 43 13.78 -0.30 -1.63
CA ALA A 43 12.68 0.34 -2.30
C ALA A 43 11.98 1.17 -1.23
N SER A 44 11.84 2.47 -1.46
CA SER A 44 11.00 3.31 -0.63
C SER A 44 9.57 2.90 -0.90
N THR A 45 9.23 1.67 -0.53
CA THR A 45 7.96 0.98 -0.78
C THR A 45 6.81 1.88 -0.36
N ASN A 46 6.99 2.65 0.72
CA ASN A 46 6.02 3.63 1.20
C ASN A 46 5.57 4.65 0.15
N LYS A 47 6.47 5.14 -0.71
CA LYS A 47 6.11 6.13 -1.74
C LYS A 47 5.36 5.47 -2.89
N THR A 48 5.81 4.30 -3.35
CA THR A 48 5.11 3.54 -4.40
C THR A 48 3.75 3.03 -3.94
N THR A 49 3.61 2.62 -2.67
CA THR A 49 2.33 2.21 -2.08
C THR A 49 1.36 3.39 -1.96
N ILE A 50 1.83 4.57 -1.53
CA ILE A 50 0.96 5.76 -1.49
C ILE A 50 0.50 6.16 -2.88
N ASP A 51 1.37 6.00 -3.90
CA ASP A 51 1.05 6.29 -5.30
C ASP A 51 -0.03 5.35 -5.85
N LEU A 52 -0.11 4.11 -5.38
CA LEU A 52 -1.14 3.14 -5.76
C LEU A 52 -2.53 3.48 -5.17
N VAL A 53 -2.59 4.12 -3.99
CA VAL A 53 -3.86 4.44 -3.29
C VAL A 53 -4.33 5.89 -3.50
N ARG A 54 -3.72 6.64 -4.41
CA ARG A 54 -4.11 8.04 -4.71
C ARG A 54 -5.53 8.18 -5.23
N ASP A 55 -6.02 7.16 -5.93
CA ASP A 55 -7.33 7.16 -6.59
C ASP A 55 -8.45 6.59 -5.69
N VAL A 56 -8.19 6.45 -4.38
CA VAL A 56 -9.18 5.94 -3.44
C VAL A 56 -10.12 7.06 -3.01
N GLU A 57 -11.40 6.92 -3.31
CA GLU A 57 -12.46 7.78 -2.79
C GLU A 57 -12.72 7.48 -1.31
N LEU A 58 -12.86 8.53 -0.50
CA LEU A 58 -13.11 8.43 0.94
C LEU A 58 -14.38 9.18 1.31
N ASP A 59 -15.16 8.61 2.21
CA ASP A 59 -16.35 9.26 2.75
C ASP A 59 -15.95 10.32 3.78
N VAL A 60 -16.27 11.58 3.47
CA VAL A 60 -16.01 12.74 4.33
C VAL A 60 -17.33 13.18 4.96
N LYS A 61 -17.37 13.21 6.30
CA LYS A 61 -18.51 13.72 7.05
C LYS A 61 -18.13 14.95 7.83
N ILE A 62 -18.96 15.98 7.74
CA ILE A 62 -18.82 17.22 8.50
C ILE A 62 -19.97 17.25 9.49
N GLU A 63 -19.65 17.40 10.77
CA GLU A 63 -20.63 17.43 11.85
C GLU A 63 -20.71 18.82 12.48
N LEU A 64 -21.92 19.40 12.46
CA LEU A 64 -22.20 20.67 13.12
C LEU A 64 -22.13 20.55 14.65
N GLY A 65 -22.47 19.39 15.20
CA GLY A 65 -22.50 19.11 16.63
C GLY A 65 -23.23 17.81 16.92
N ARG A 66 -23.10 17.32 18.15
CA ARG A 66 -23.72 16.08 18.64
C ARG A 66 -24.62 16.37 19.82
N THR A 67 -25.52 15.44 20.11
CA THR A 67 -26.30 15.46 21.34
C THR A 67 -26.69 14.04 21.71
N HIS A 68 -26.93 13.82 23.00
CA HIS A 68 -27.47 12.58 23.52
C HIS A 68 -28.88 12.83 24.02
N MET A 69 -29.83 12.03 23.54
CA MET A 69 -31.25 12.15 23.87
C MET A 69 -31.80 10.79 24.29
N HIS A 70 -32.80 10.80 25.17
CA HIS A 70 -33.53 9.57 25.47
C HIS A 70 -34.36 9.14 24.26
N LEU A 71 -34.56 7.82 24.10
CA LEU A 71 -35.36 7.27 23.00
C LEU A 71 -36.76 7.89 22.95
N GLU A 72 -37.37 8.14 24.12
CA GLU A 72 -38.69 8.76 24.19
C GLU A 72 -38.72 10.20 23.64
N GLU A 73 -37.63 10.95 23.74
CA GLU A 73 -37.55 12.32 23.22
C GLU A 73 -37.44 12.29 21.69
N VAL A 74 -36.64 11.36 21.15
CA VAL A 74 -36.51 11.13 19.70
C VAL A 74 -37.86 10.76 19.09
N LEU A 75 -38.64 9.90 19.76
CA LEU A 75 -39.98 9.50 19.29
C LEU A 75 -41.01 10.63 19.35
N LYS A 76 -40.80 11.64 20.22
CA LYS A 76 -41.67 12.83 20.32
C LYS A 76 -41.31 13.92 19.30
N MET A 77 -40.18 13.80 18.59
CA MET A 77 -39.77 14.77 17.59
C MET A 77 -40.77 14.89 16.45
N ASN A 78 -41.06 16.12 16.08
CA ASN A 78 -41.97 16.47 14.99
C ASN A 78 -41.41 17.65 14.20
N LYS A 79 -42.07 17.99 13.09
CA LYS A 79 -41.71 19.16 12.29
C LYS A 79 -41.75 20.41 13.17
N GLY A 80 -40.62 21.12 13.25
CA GLY A 80 -40.46 22.31 14.09
C GLY A 80 -39.83 22.06 15.46
N SER A 81 -39.54 20.81 15.82
CA SER A 81 -38.76 20.50 17.02
C SER A 81 -37.34 21.09 16.92
N VAL A 82 -36.88 21.71 18.00
CA VAL A 82 -35.53 22.29 18.10
C VAL A 82 -34.70 21.41 19.02
N VAL A 83 -33.52 20.99 18.53
CA VAL A 83 -32.60 20.12 19.28
C VAL A 83 -31.33 20.90 19.56
N ALA A 84 -30.98 21.01 20.84
CA ALA A 84 -29.74 21.63 21.27
C ALA A 84 -28.57 20.66 21.04
N LEU A 85 -27.46 21.19 20.51
CA LEU A 85 -26.22 20.46 20.29
C LEU A 85 -25.17 20.86 21.35
N ASP A 86 -24.09 20.11 21.42
CA ASP A 86 -22.98 20.30 22.35
C ASP A 86 -22.00 21.43 21.99
N LYS A 87 -22.07 21.96 20.76
CA LYS A 87 -21.20 23.05 20.28
C LYS A 87 -21.85 24.43 20.42
N LEU A 88 -21.02 25.43 20.76
CA LEU A 88 -21.44 26.82 20.81
C LEU A 88 -21.46 27.45 19.41
N ALA A 89 -22.25 28.52 19.26
CA ALA A 89 -22.25 29.30 18.02
C ALA A 89 -20.86 29.90 17.78
N GLY A 90 -20.26 29.60 16.63
CA GLY A 90 -18.92 30.03 16.25
C GLY A 90 -17.83 29.00 16.53
N ASP A 91 -18.12 27.91 17.26
CA ASP A 91 -17.18 26.81 17.40
C ASP A 91 -16.94 26.14 16.04
N PRO A 92 -15.70 25.64 15.79
CA PRO A 92 -15.42 24.93 14.55
C PRO A 92 -16.17 23.60 14.50
N VAL A 93 -16.60 23.23 13.29
CA VAL A 93 -17.21 21.93 12.97
C VAL A 93 -16.16 20.83 12.93
N ASP A 94 -16.58 19.62 13.24
CA ASP A 94 -15.69 18.45 13.23
C ASP A 94 -15.72 17.79 11.84
N ILE A 95 -14.56 17.40 11.35
CA ILE A 95 -14.39 16.78 10.03
C ILE A 95 -13.88 15.36 10.23
N TYR A 96 -14.66 14.40 9.75
CA TYR A 96 -14.38 12.98 9.82
C TYR A 96 -14.13 12.41 8.44
N VAL A 97 -13.21 11.46 8.36
CA VAL A 97 -12.97 10.64 7.17
C VAL A 97 -13.06 9.19 7.60
N ASN A 98 -13.98 8.42 6.99
CA ASN A 98 -14.28 7.04 7.39
C ASN A 98 -14.48 6.86 8.91
N GLY A 99 -15.13 7.83 9.55
CA GLY A 99 -15.44 7.82 10.99
C GLY A 99 -14.29 8.21 11.92
N ARG A 100 -13.10 8.53 11.41
CA ARG A 100 -12.00 9.10 12.20
C ARG A 100 -11.98 10.62 12.06
N MET A 101 -11.90 11.33 13.18
CA MET A 101 -11.76 12.78 13.18
C MET A 101 -10.36 13.14 12.69
N ILE A 102 -10.27 13.96 11.64
CA ILE A 102 -8.99 14.36 11.03
C ILE A 102 -8.75 15.86 11.07
N ALA A 103 -9.80 16.66 11.27
CA ALA A 103 -9.68 18.11 11.32
C ALA A 103 -10.86 18.78 12.03
N ARG A 104 -10.66 20.06 12.31
CA ARG A 104 -11.72 21.01 12.66
C ARG A 104 -11.73 22.14 11.64
N GLY A 105 -12.90 22.69 11.35
CA GLY A 105 -13.03 23.75 10.36
C GLY A 105 -14.13 24.75 10.66
N GLU A 106 -14.08 25.87 9.96
CA GLU A 106 -15.08 26.93 10.06
C GLU A 106 -16.05 26.82 8.89
N VAL A 107 -17.35 26.94 9.17
CA VAL A 107 -18.38 26.94 8.13
C VAL A 107 -18.44 28.32 7.50
N LEU A 108 -18.38 28.32 6.18
CA LEU A 108 -18.49 29.49 5.32
C LEU A 108 -19.59 29.24 4.29
N VAL A 109 -20.13 30.31 3.72
CA VAL A 109 -21.06 30.21 2.57
C VAL A 109 -20.41 30.92 1.40
N LEU A 110 -20.20 30.19 0.31
CA LEU A 110 -19.67 30.72 -0.94
C LEU A 110 -20.60 30.33 -2.09
N ASN A 111 -21.06 31.32 -2.87
CA ASN A 111 -21.97 31.11 -3.99
C ASN A 111 -23.19 30.25 -3.62
N ASP A 112 -23.84 30.57 -2.49
CA ASP A 112 -24.98 29.83 -1.92
C ASP A 112 -24.70 28.37 -1.54
N ASN A 113 -23.43 27.95 -1.53
CA ASN A 113 -23.00 26.63 -1.07
C ASN A 113 -22.32 26.71 0.28
N PHE A 114 -22.61 25.75 1.16
CA PHE A 114 -21.82 25.56 2.37
C PHE A 114 -20.41 25.10 2.02
N CYS A 115 -19.44 25.73 2.64
CA CYS A 115 -18.03 25.43 2.52
C CYS A 115 -17.45 25.28 3.92
N VAL A 116 -16.38 24.49 4.05
CA VAL A 116 -15.67 24.37 5.31
C VAL A 116 -14.21 24.71 5.06
N ARG A 117 -13.71 25.73 5.76
CA ARG A 117 -12.29 26.05 5.78
C ARG A 117 -11.65 25.28 6.91
N ILE A 118 -10.65 24.45 6.61
CA ILE A 118 -9.87 23.74 7.63
C ILE A 118 -9.17 24.78 8.51
N ALA A 119 -9.44 24.72 9.80
CA ALA A 119 -8.84 25.58 10.82
C ALA A 119 -7.70 24.85 11.53
N GLU A 120 -7.89 23.57 11.83
CA GLU A 120 -6.92 22.73 12.54
C GLU A 120 -6.89 21.33 11.94
N LEU A 121 -5.69 20.78 11.72
CA LEU A 121 -5.49 19.38 11.36
C LEU A 121 -5.12 18.59 12.60
N ILE A 122 -5.86 17.51 12.85
CA ILE A 122 -5.58 16.58 13.94
C ILE A 122 -4.75 15.47 13.31
N VAL A 123 -3.42 15.62 13.39
CA VAL A 123 -2.49 14.60 12.91
C VAL A 123 -2.78 13.32 13.69
N GLY A 124 -3.21 12.28 12.98
CA GLY A 124 -3.34 10.94 13.55
C GLY A 124 -1.94 10.44 13.90
N ASP A 125 -1.49 10.72 15.11
CA ASP A 125 -0.29 10.12 15.65
C ASP A 125 -0.57 8.63 15.91
N GLY A 126 0.27 7.75 15.37
CA GLY A 126 0.29 6.33 15.69
C GLY A 126 -0.59 5.41 14.83
N ILE A 127 -0.09 5.02 13.67
CA ILE A 127 -0.03 3.58 13.35
C ILE A 127 1.26 3.06 14.02
N GLU A 128 1.15 2.62 15.26
CA GLU A 128 2.09 1.69 15.90
C GLU A 128 1.67 0.25 15.57
#